data_AF-A0A212D2K1-F1
#
_entry.id   AF-A0A212D2K1-F1
#
_cell.length_a   1.000
_cell.length_b   1.000
_cell.length_c   1.000
_cell.angle_alpha   90.00
_cell.angle_beta   90.00
_cell.angle_gamma   90.00
#
_symmetry.space_group_name_H-M   'P 1'
#
loop_
_entity.id
_entity.type
_entity.pdbx_description
1 polymer ?
#
loop_
_entity_poly.entity_id
_entity_poly.type
_entity_poly.pdbx_seq_one_letter_code
_entity_poly.pdbx_strand_id
1 'polypeptide(L)'
;MMPSGPPPRFCWTSVVFLLLACCLLSTGFPERVELAPLPLWQPVGEQLNLSCLVFGGVPRDHLTVVLLRWEEELGRQPVGKEEPAKVTFMVQPRREDHGTNFSCRSELDLRSQGLELFQNTSGPRKLRTFGEGKNCRRVDEGVAWIPRGERGRWGQGFTRGRCVVSKLLGNAPPLGFQGPILNLSEPNATEGTTVTVTCAAGPRVQVMLDGVPAAGPGQPAQLQLNATEKDDRRTFFCNATLEVDGVTLHRNRSVQLRVLYGPTIDRAKCPQRLMWKEKTMHILQCQARGNPNPQLQCLREGSKFKVPVGIPFLVLLNYSGTYSCQAASSRGMDKMLVMMDVQARNPVTVNIALGVLAILGLVTVAAASVYVFRVQRQHDIYHLRPRSTRWPLTSTQPVTVAEELS
;
A
#
# COMPACT_ATOMS: atom_id res chain seq x y z
N MET A 1 -85.89 -34.02 -18.92
CA MET A 1 -84.76 -33.78 -19.84
C MET A 1 -83.96 -32.63 -19.27
N MET A 2 -82.66 -32.86 -19.02
CA MET A 2 -81.78 -31.95 -18.29
C MET A 2 -81.51 -30.64 -19.05
N PRO A 3 -81.46 -29.49 -18.37
CA PRO A 3 -80.74 -28.33 -18.87
C PRO A 3 -79.31 -28.31 -18.29
N SER A 4 -78.36 -28.25 -19.21
CA SER A 4 -76.93 -28.00 -18.99
C SER A 4 -76.71 -26.60 -18.40
N GLY A 5 -76.12 -26.53 -17.20
CA GLY A 5 -75.56 -25.30 -16.62
C GLY A 5 -74.04 -25.43 -16.43
N PRO A 6 -73.25 -24.35 -16.59
CA PRO A 6 -71.80 -24.39 -16.43
C PRO A 6 -71.40 -24.58 -14.95
N PRO A 7 -70.21 -25.14 -14.65
CA PRO A 7 -69.77 -25.36 -13.27
C PRO A 7 -69.46 -24.03 -12.57
N PRO A 8 -69.65 -23.95 -11.23
CA PRO A 8 -69.45 -22.72 -10.49
C PRO A 8 -67.96 -22.34 -10.45
N ARG A 9 -67.69 -21.08 -10.78
CA ARG A 9 -66.36 -20.46 -10.65
C ARG A 9 -65.94 -20.48 -9.19
N PHE A 10 -64.88 -21.23 -8.88
CA PHE A 10 -64.18 -21.12 -7.61
C PHE A 10 -63.72 -19.67 -7.44
N CYS A 11 -64.29 -18.98 -6.45
CA CYS A 11 -64.00 -17.60 -6.15
C CYS A 11 -62.64 -17.51 -5.45
N TRP A 12 -61.56 -17.39 -6.23
CA TRP A 12 -60.20 -17.12 -5.74
C TRP A 12 -60.10 -15.81 -4.93
N THR A 13 -61.14 -14.97 -4.95
CA THR A 13 -61.23 -13.74 -4.17
C THR A 13 -61.26 -13.99 -2.66
N SER A 14 -61.75 -15.14 -2.18
CA SER A 14 -61.84 -15.39 -0.74
C SER A 14 -60.49 -15.76 -0.10
N VAL A 15 -59.61 -16.46 -0.83
CA VAL A 15 -58.24 -16.76 -0.35
C VAL A 15 -57.33 -15.55 -0.50
N VAL A 16 -57.50 -14.77 -1.57
CA VAL A 16 -56.79 -13.51 -1.77
C VAL A 16 -57.23 -12.47 -0.72
N PHE A 17 -58.50 -12.42 -0.31
CA PHE A 17 -58.95 -11.56 0.80
C PHE A 17 -58.44 -12.03 2.17
N LEU A 18 -58.31 -13.34 2.42
CA LEU A 18 -57.68 -13.86 3.64
C LEU A 18 -56.16 -13.58 3.69
N LEU A 19 -55.47 -13.68 2.55
CA LEU A 19 -54.06 -13.29 2.42
C LEU A 19 -53.87 -11.77 2.52
N LEU A 20 -54.77 -10.96 1.93
CA LEU A 20 -54.75 -9.50 2.07
C LEU A 20 -55.09 -9.06 3.49
N ALA A 21 -56.01 -9.72 4.20
CA ALA A 21 -56.29 -9.43 5.60
C ALA A 21 -55.09 -9.72 6.51
N CYS A 22 -54.28 -10.74 6.19
CA CYS A 22 -53.04 -11.04 6.88
C CYS A 22 -51.92 -10.03 6.55
N CYS A 23 -51.93 -9.43 5.35
CA CYS A 23 -51.03 -8.32 4.99
C CYS A 23 -51.43 -6.97 5.61
N LEU A 24 -52.70 -6.79 6.01
CA LEU A 24 -53.21 -5.53 6.57
C LEU A 24 -53.00 -5.39 8.08
N LEU A 25 -52.66 -6.47 8.78
CA LEU A 25 -52.27 -6.49 10.20
C LEU A 25 -50.82 -6.98 10.32
N SER A 26 -49.86 -6.19 9.86
CA SER A 26 -48.43 -6.48 10.04
C SER A 26 -47.98 -6.20 11.49
N THR A 27 -48.65 -6.78 12.49
CA THR A 27 -48.21 -6.71 13.88
C THR A 27 -46.99 -7.61 14.03
N GLY A 28 -45.80 -7.02 13.95
CA GLY A 28 -44.54 -7.71 14.19
C GLY A 28 -44.03 -7.40 15.59
N PHE A 29 -43.75 -8.41 16.41
CA PHE A 29 -43.23 -8.20 17.77
C PHE A 29 -41.76 -7.71 17.75
N PRO A 30 -41.30 -6.99 18.79
CA PRO A 30 -39.89 -6.64 18.93
C PRO A 30 -39.08 -7.91 19.24
N GLU A 31 -38.46 -8.48 18.19
CA GLU A 31 -37.77 -9.77 18.22
C GLU A 31 -36.51 -9.72 19.10
N ARG A 32 -35.85 -8.56 19.17
CA ARG A 32 -34.60 -8.40 19.92
C ARG A 32 -34.42 -6.97 20.42
N VAL A 33 -33.95 -6.84 21.65
CA VAL A 33 -33.55 -5.55 22.25
C VAL A 33 -32.15 -5.70 22.84
N GLU A 34 -31.24 -4.81 22.46
CA GLU A 34 -29.85 -4.81 22.94
C GLU A 34 -29.45 -3.43 23.45
N LEU A 35 -28.82 -3.37 24.63
CA LEU A 35 -28.14 -2.16 25.08
C LEU A 35 -26.74 -2.13 24.43
N ALA A 36 -26.35 -0.97 23.89
CA ALA A 36 -25.02 -0.76 23.31
C ALA A 36 -23.89 -0.93 24.35
N PRO A 37 -22.65 -1.26 23.95
CA PRO A 37 -21.53 -1.41 24.88
C PRO A 37 -21.27 -0.13 25.70
N LEU A 38 -21.07 -0.30 27.02
CA LEU A 38 -20.73 0.78 27.95
C LEU A 38 -19.21 1.09 27.91
N PRO A 39 -18.79 2.32 28.23
CA PRO A 39 -17.37 2.63 28.43
C PRO A 39 -16.78 1.83 29.59
N LEU A 40 -15.47 1.59 29.54
CA LEU A 40 -14.76 0.82 30.57
C LEU A 40 -14.81 1.50 31.95
N TRP A 41 -14.77 2.84 31.97
CA TRP A 41 -14.85 3.70 33.15
C TRP A 41 -15.59 4.98 32.80
N GLN A 42 -16.52 5.40 33.66
CA GLN A 42 -17.31 6.61 33.49
C GLN A 42 -17.13 7.58 34.67
N PRO A 43 -16.80 8.86 34.44
CA PRO A 43 -16.69 9.84 35.52
C PRO A 43 -18.05 10.12 36.17
N VAL A 44 -18.06 10.19 37.51
CA VAL A 44 -19.24 10.58 38.30
C VAL A 44 -19.56 12.05 38.02
N GLY A 45 -20.82 12.34 37.69
CA GLY A 45 -21.30 13.69 37.39
C GLY A 45 -21.14 14.14 35.94
N GLU A 46 -20.40 13.40 35.10
CA GLU A 46 -20.39 13.64 33.65
C GLU A 46 -21.52 12.90 32.95
N GLN A 47 -22.02 13.48 31.87
CA GLN A 47 -23.12 12.89 31.09
C GLN A 47 -22.65 11.63 30.36
N LEU A 48 -23.43 10.56 30.49
CA LEU A 48 -23.27 9.29 29.79
C LEU A 48 -24.46 9.05 28.86
N ASN A 49 -24.18 8.70 27.61
CA ASN A 49 -25.19 8.37 26.62
C ASN A 49 -25.36 6.85 26.55
N LEU A 50 -26.56 6.37 26.89
CA LEU A 50 -26.95 4.97 26.81
C LEU A 50 -27.85 4.77 25.59
N SER A 51 -27.42 3.94 24.64
CA SER A 51 -28.17 3.66 23.42
C SER A 51 -28.78 2.26 23.43
N CYS A 52 -30.11 2.19 23.29
CA CYS A 52 -30.86 0.95 23.12
C CYS A 52 -31.12 0.71 21.62
N LEU A 53 -30.89 -0.51 21.17
CA LEU A 53 -31.15 -0.98 19.81
C LEU A 53 -32.36 -1.92 19.84
N VAL A 54 -33.42 -1.57 19.11
CA VAL A 54 -34.64 -2.38 19.00
C VAL A 54 -34.81 -2.88 17.58
N PHE A 55 -34.93 -4.21 17.44
CA PHE A 55 -35.13 -4.90 16.18
C PHE A 55 -36.58 -5.36 16.09
N GLY A 56 -37.29 -5.01 15.01
CA GLY A 56 -38.72 -5.28 14.84
C GLY A 56 -39.61 -4.44 15.76
N GLY A 57 -40.89 -4.81 15.89
CA GLY A 57 -41.89 -4.05 16.64
C GLY A 57 -42.72 -3.10 15.76
N VAL A 58 -43.90 -3.55 15.33
CA VAL A 58 -44.88 -2.80 14.52
C VAL A 58 -46.26 -2.98 15.15
N PRO A 59 -47.08 -1.92 15.29
CA PRO A 59 -46.88 -0.53 14.86
C PRO A 59 -45.87 0.26 15.70
N ARG A 60 -45.00 1.03 15.03
CA ARG A 60 -43.95 1.86 15.67
C ARG A 60 -44.51 2.96 16.57
N ASP A 61 -45.68 3.50 16.23
CA ASP A 61 -46.30 4.61 16.98
C ASP A 61 -46.77 4.19 18.38
N HIS A 62 -46.91 2.89 18.64
CA HIS A 62 -47.27 2.32 19.94
C HIS A 62 -46.09 1.60 20.63
N LEU A 63 -44.89 1.70 20.06
CA LEU A 63 -43.68 1.08 20.57
C LEU A 63 -42.84 2.11 21.32
N THR A 64 -42.52 1.79 22.57
CA THR A 64 -41.68 2.63 23.43
C THR A 64 -40.53 1.83 24.01
N VAL A 65 -39.43 2.52 24.32
CA VAL A 65 -38.29 1.94 25.04
C VAL A 65 -38.18 2.61 26.39
N VAL A 66 -37.98 1.79 27.41
CA VAL A 66 -37.76 2.17 28.79
C VAL A 66 -36.33 1.82 29.17
N LEU A 67 -35.57 2.82 29.64
CA LEU A 67 -34.25 2.59 30.21
C LEU A 67 -34.42 2.24 31.69
N LEU A 68 -33.85 1.10 32.09
CA LEU A 68 -33.88 0.60 33.45
C LEU A 68 -32.50 0.72 34.08
N ARG A 69 -32.47 1.18 35.33
CA ARG A 69 -31.35 1.02 36.27
C ARG A 69 -31.80 0.00 37.30
N TRP A 70 -31.25 -1.20 37.24
CA TRP A 70 -31.82 -2.36 37.93
C TRP A 70 -33.29 -2.55 37.54
N GLU A 71 -34.21 -2.27 38.47
CA GLU A 71 -35.67 -2.30 38.26
C GLU A 71 -36.30 -0.89 38.25
N GLU A 72 -35.50 0.16 38.46
CA GLU A 72 -35.94 1.56 38.44
C GLU A 72 -36.02 2.09 36.99
N GLU A 73 -37.16 2.64 36.61
CA GLU A 73 -37.36 3.29 35.31
C GLU A 73 -36.73 4.70 35.31
N LEU A 74 -35.70 4.90 34.49
CA LEU A 74 -35.03 6.20 34.37
C LEU A 74 -35.65 7.12 33.34
N GLY A 75 -36.29 6.54 32.31
CA GLY A 75 -36.91 7.30 31.26
C GLY A 75 -37.54 6.42 30.20
N ARG A 76 -38.55 6.98 29.52
CA ARG A 76 -39.29 6.33 28.43
C ARG A 76 -39.19 7.22 27.19
N GLN A 77 -38.91 6.63 26.04
CA GLN A 77 -38.84 7.35 24.77
C GLN A 77 -39.53 6.54 23.65
N PRO A 78 -40.22 7.22 22.70
CA PRO A 78 -40.82 6.57 21.55
C PRO A 78 -39.74 6.05 20.59
N VAL A 79 -40.05 4.98 19.87
CA VAL A 79 -39.13 4.38 18.90
C VAL A 79 -39.28 5.06 17.54
N GLY A 80 -38.16 5.38 16.91
CA GLY A 80 -38.13 5.94 15.55
C GLY A 80 -38.54 4.95 14.47
N LYS A 81 -38.66 5.42 13.23
CA LYS A 81 -39.03 4.59 12.07
C LYS A 81 -37.85 3.85 11.42
N GLU A 82 -36.64 4.00 11.96
CA GLU A 82 -35.40 3.39 11.45
C GLU A 82 -35.27 1.93 11.91
N GLU A 83 -34.58 1.09 11.12
CA GLU A 83 -34.32 -0.33 11.43
C GLU A 83 -32.80 -0.62 11.39
N PRO A 84 -32.16 -1.09 12.49
CA PRO A 84 -32.71 -1.18 13.84
C PRO A 84 -32.92 0.20 14.46
N ALA A 85 -33.98 0.36 15.25
CA ALA A 85 -34.29 1.64 15.84
C ALA A 85 -33.35 1.92 17.03
N LYS A 86 -32.62 3.05 16.97
CA LYS A 86 -31.67 3.47 18.01
C LYS A 86 -32.27 4.57 18.88
N VAL A 87 -32.52 4.27 20.15
CA VAL A 87 -33.03 5.22 21.14
C VAL A 87 -31.92 5.57 22.13
N THR A 88 -31.68 6.85 22.41
CA THR A 88 -30.57 7.29 23.28
C THR A 88 -31.07 8.06 24.51
N PHE A 89 -30.60 7.64 25.68
CA PHE A 89 -30.89 8.26 26.97
C PHE A 89 -29.63 8.92 27.52
N MET A 90 -29.78 10.13 28.06
CA MET A 90 -28.71 10.84 28.75
C MET A 90 -28.88 10.62 30.25
N VAL A 91 -27.88 10.00 30.89
CA VAL A 91 -27.85 9.78 32.34
C VAL A 91 -26.62 10.46 32.93
N GLN A 92 -26.74 10.99 34.14
CA GLN A 92 -25.59 11.46 34.92
C GLN A 92 -25.29 10.41 35.99
N PRO A 93 -24.23 9.60 35.82
CA PRO A 93 -23.92 8.55 36.75
C PRO A 93 -23.51 9.10 38.10
N ARG A 94 -24.11 8.53 39.14
CA ARG A 94 -23.81 8.86 40.52
C ARG A 94 -22.74 7.93 41.08
N ARG A 95 -22.25 8.24 42.28
CA ARG A 95 -21.29 7.38 42.98
C ARG A 95 -21.90 6.03 43.35
N GLU A 96 -23.21 6.03 43.61
CA GLU A 96 -23.99 4.83 43.93
C GLU A 96 -24.25 3.95 42.70
N ASP A 97 -24.10 4.49 41.49
CA ASP A 97 -24.31 3.75 40.24
C ASP A 97 -23.12 2.82 39.90
N HIS A 98 -22.04 2.81 40.70
CA HIS A 98 -20.92 1.90 40.51
C HIS A 98 -21.34 0.45 40.73
N GLY A 99 -21.13 -0.40 39.72
CA GLY A 99 -21.48 -1.82 39.78
C GLY A 99 -22.96 -2.11 39.59
N THR A 100 -23.77 -1.09 39.24
CA THR A 100 -25.19 -1.24 38.94
C THR A 100 -25.42 -1.73 37.52
N ASN A 101 -26.54 -2.43 37.31
CA ASN A 101 -26.92 -2.98 36.00
C ASN A 101 -27.87 -2.03 35.28
N PHE A 102 -27.60 -1.76 34.01
CA PHE A 102 -28.50 -1.04 33.12
C PHE A 102 -29.04 -1.99 32.06
N SER A 103 -30.32 -1.87 31.74
CA SER A 103 -30.99 -2.64 30.70
C SER A 103 -32.02 -1.79 29.97
N CYS A 104 -32.41 -2.22 28.77
CA CYS A 104 -33.48 -1.60 27.99
C CYS A 104 -34.66 -2.55 27.92
N ARG A 105 -35.88 -2.05 28.18
CA ARG A 105 -37.13 -2.79 28.00
C ARG A 105 -37.94 -2.14 26.88
N SER A 106 -38.31 -2.89 25.85
CA SER A 106 -39.26 -2.43 24.84
C SER A 106 -40.67 -2.78 25.28
N GLU A 107 -41.62 -1.87 25.07
CA GLU A 107 -43.04 -2.04 25.40
C GLU A 107 -43.88 -1.66 24.16
N LEU A 108 -44.60 -2.62 23.60
CA LEU A 108 -45.55 -2.45 22.50
C LEU A 108 -46.97 -2.53 23.05
N ASP A 109 -47.63 -1.38 23.21
CA ASP A 109 -48.95 -1.28 23.84
C ASP A 109 -50.07 -1.34 22.80
N LEU A 110 -50.71 -2.51 22.70
CA LEU A 110 -51.83 -2.76 21.79
C LEU A 110 -53.17 -2.91 22.53
N ARG A 111 -53.23 -2.49 23.80
CA ARG A 111 -54.45 -2.59 24.63
C ARG A 111 -55.61 -1.77 24.08
N SER A 112 -55.33 -0.65 23.43
CA SER A 112 -56.33 0.16 22.72
C SER A 112 -56.94 -0.57 21.51
N GLN A 113 -56.30 -1.63 21.01
CA GLN A 113 -56.75 -2.47 19.91
C GLN A 113 -57.30 -3.83 20.39
N GLY A 114 -57.48 -4.01 21.71
CA GLY A 114 -57.98 -5.24 22.31
C GLY A 114 -56.94 -6.37 22.45
N LEU A 115 -55.66 -6.08 22.24
CA LEU A 115 -54.54 -7.02 22.42
C LEU A 115 -53.78 -6.76 23.74
N GLU A 116 -52.84 -7.64 24.08
CA GLU A 116 -52.02 -7.51 25.30
C GLU A 116 -50.82 -6.55 25.12
N LEU A 117 -50.16 -6.21 26.24
CA LEU A 117 -48.90 -5.48 26.24
C LEU A 117 -47.75 -6.46 26.00
N PHE A 118 -47.01 -6.26 24.92
CA PHE A 118 -45.84 -7.08 24.61
C PHE A 118 -44.57 -6.39 25.05
N GLN A 119 -43.77 -7.08 25.88
CA GLN A 119 -42.52 -6.53 26.40
C GLN A 119 -41.34 -7.47 26.18
N ASN A 120 -40.16 -6.89 25.95
CA ASN A 120 -38.90 -7.62 25.80
C ASN A 120 -37.76 -6.82 26.45
N THR A 121 -36.81 -7.49 27.09
CA THR A 121 -35.77 -6.84 27.89
C THR A 121 -34.37 -7.28 27.46
N SER A 122 -33.46 -6.32 27.30
CA SER A 122 -32.06 -6.60 26.93
C SER A 122 -31.28 -7.24 28.08
N GLY A 123 -30.21 -7.95 27.74
CA GLY A 123 -29.22 -8.38 28.75
C GLY A 123 -28.67 -7.19 29.56
N PRO A 124 -28.47 -7.34 30.88
CA PRO A 124 -27.98 -6.26 31.74
C PRO A 124 -26.51 -5.94 31.46
N ARG A 125 -26.14 -4.66 31.51
CA ARG A 125 -24.74 -4.20 31.46
C ARG A 125 -24.36 -3.45 32.73
N LYS A 126 -23.24 -3.86 33.32
CA LYS A 126 -22.75 -3.28 34.57
C LYS A 126 -21.95 -2.00 34.33
N LEU A 127 -22.38 -0.88 34.93
CA LEU A 127 -21.69 0.41 34.84
C LEU A 127 -20.54 0.50 35.85
N ARG A 128 -19.39 1.03 35.44
CA ARG A 128 -18.23 1.28 36.31
C ARG A 128 -17.94 2.77 36.37
N THR A 129 -18.16 3.37 37.54
CA THR A 129 -17.92 4.81 37.74
C THR A 129 -16.66 5.10 38.54
N PHE A 130 -16.04 6.27 38.34
CA PHE A 130 -14.94 6.82 39.14
C PHE A 130 -15.19 8.29 39.48
N GLY A 131 -14.73 8.78 40.64
CA GLY A 131 -15.00 10.16 41.10
C GLY A 131 -13.76 10.90 41.59
N GLU A 132 -13.78 12.22 41.44
CA GLU A 132 -12.69 13.14 41.85
C GLU A 132 -12.72 13.35 43.39
N GLY A 133 -11.57 13.16 44.05
CA GLY A 133 -11.42 13.44 45.48
C GLY A 133 -11.22 14.94 45.72
N LYS A 134 -11.86 15.51 46.75
CA LYS A 134 -11.87 16.95 47.06
C LYS A 134 -10.50 17.59 47.40
N ASN A 135 -9.36 16.92 47.20
CA ASN A 135 -8.06 17.45 47.61
C ASN A 135 -6.95 17.17 46.59
N CYS A 136 -6.92 18.01 45.55
CA CYS A 136 -6.14 17.79 44.34
C CYS A 136 -5.49 19.07 43.84
N ARG A 137 -4.16 19.20 43.97
CA ARG A 137 -3.38 20.29 43.33
C ARG A 137 -2.95 19.87 41.93
N ARG A 138 -3.02 20.83 41.00
CA ARG A 138 -2.67 20.70 39.58
C ARG A 138 -1.15 20.54 39.45
N VAL A 139 -0.69 19.50 38.77
CA VAL A 139 0.73 19.28 38.42
C VAL A 139 0.80 19.05 36.92
N ASP A 140 1.56 19.89 36.24
CA ASP A 140 1.88 19.74 34.82
C ASP A 140 2.96 18.65 34.61
N GLU A 141 2.96 18.08 33.42
CA GLU A 141 3.57 16.83 32.96
C GLU A 141 4.97 16.45 33.51
N GLY A 142 5.12 15.18 33.91
CA GLY A 142 6.40 14.54 34.23
C GLY A 142 6.31 13.66 35.49
N VAL A 143 6.49 12.33 35.35
CA VAL A 143 6.52 11.42 36.52
C VAL A 143 7.88 11.57 37.21
N ALA A 144 7.93 12.33 38.30
CA ALA A 144 9.06 12.40 39.20
C ALA A 144 8.82 11.55 40.45
N TRP A 145 9.77 10.68 40.80
CA TRP A 145 9.82 9.99 42.10
C TRP A 145 10.95 10.58 42.93
N ILE A 146 10.65 11.06 44.15
CA ILE A 146 11.66 11.52 45.11
C ILE A 146 11.65 10.57 46.33
N PRO A 147 12.78 10.00 46.75
CA PRO A 147 12.83 9.11 47.90
C PRO A 147 12.97 9.90 49.21
N ARG A 148 12.33 9.41 50.30
CA ARG A 148 12.88 9.57 51.65
C ARG A 148 12.35 8.54 52.65
N GLY A 149 13.30 7.86 53.32
CA GLY A 149 13.26 7.49 54.73
C GLY A 149 12.37 6.31 55.15
N GLU A 150 12.98 5.13 55.23
CA GLU A 150 12.69 3.96 56.08
C GLU A 150 11.22 3.51 56.29
N ARG A 151 10.96 2.27 55.85
CA ARG A 151 9.65 1.57 55.70
C ARG A 151 8.87 1.93 54.43
N GLY A 152 9.52 1.73 53.28
CA GLY A 152 9.00 0.97 52.15
C GLY A 152 7.54 1.24 51.74
N ARG A 153 7.19 2.50 51.47
CA ARG A 153 5.87 2.87 50.97
C ARG A 153 6.05 3.76 49.73
N TRP A 154 5.77 3.22 48.56
CA TRP A 154 5.76 3.95 47.28
C TRP A 154 4.30 4.27 46.90
N GLY A 155 4.03 5.48 46.42
CA GLY A 155 2.73 5.86 45.86
C GLY A 155 2.87 6.29 44.41
N GLN A 156 2.25 5.56 43.47
CA GLN A 156 2.33 5.87 42.03
C GLN A 156 1.12 6.71 41.61
N GLY A 157 1.37 7.91 41.07
CA GLY A 157 0.36 8.74 40.40
C GLY A 157 0.57 8.75 38.89
N PHE A 158 -0.53 8.80 38.11
CA PHE A 158 -0.48 9.00 36.66
C PHE A 158 -1.30 10.21 36.24
N THR A 159 -0.68 11.04 35.42
CA THR A 159 -1.20 12.30 34.87
C THR A 159 -1.79 12.06 33.49
N ARG A 160 -3.11 12.27 33.36
CA ARG A 160 -3.66 12.99 32.21
C ARG A 160 -4.87 13.77 32.69
N GLY A 161 -4.60 14.98 33.21
CA GLY A 161 -5.61 15.92 33.69
C GLY A 161 -6.48 15.42 34.84
N ARG A 162 -6.13 15.81 36.07
CA ARG A 162 -6.92 15.68 37.32
C ARG A 162 -6.89 14.31 38.03
N CYS A 163 -5.88 14.22 38.88
CA CYS A 163 -5.88 13.71 40.25
C CYS A 163 -6.21 12.24 40.61
N VAL A 164 -5.35 11.66 41.45
CA VAL A 164 -5.37 10.26 41.89
C VAL A 164 -5.95 10.18 43.31
N VAL A 165 -7.08 9.48 43.46
CA VAL A 165 -7.67 9.18 44.77
C VAL A 165 -7.02 7.92 45.34
N SER A 166 -6.20 8.07 46.36
CA SER A 166 -5.72 6.95 47.18
C SER A 166 -6.86 6.46 48.07
N LYS A 167 -7.47 5.30 47.75
CA LYS A 167 -8.38 4.64 48.69
C LYS A 167 -7.97 3.18 48.93
N LEU A 168 -7.57 2.93 50.17
CA LEU A 168 -7.31 1.62 50.78
C LEU A 168 -8.57 0.76 50.66
N LEU A 169 -8.53 -0.29 49.85
CA LEU A 169 -9.52 -1.36 49.83
C LEU A 169 -8.74 -2.68 49.82
N GLY A 170 -9.01 -3.47 50.86
CA GLY A 170 -8.29 -4.69 51.21
C GLY A 170 -8.36 -5.79 50.17
N ASN A 171 -7.39 -6.69 50.31
CA ASN A 171 -7.28 -8.01 49.70
C ASN A 171 -7.44 -8.06 48.17
N ALA A 172 -6.30 -7.89 47.48
CA ALA A 172 -6.17 -8.11 46.04
C ALA A 172 -6.11 -9.61 45.68
N PRO A 173 -6.67 -9.98 44.52
CA PRO A 173 -5.96 -10.77 43.51
C PRO A 173 -5.85 -9.98 42.17
N PRO A 174 -4.97 -10.36 41.23
CA PRO A 174 -3.79 -9.59 40.86
C PRO A 174 -3.93 -8.81 39.55
N LEU A 175 -2.99 -7.88 39.36
CA LEU A 175 -2.49 -7.33 38.08
C LEU A 175 -3.33 -7.66 36.83
N GLY A 176 -3.93 -6.62 36.23
CA GLY A 176 -4.42 -6.72 34.85
C GLY A 176 -3.32 -7.25 33.92
N PHE A 177 -3.69 -8.11 32.98
CA PHE A 177 -2.79 -8.76 32.04
C PHE A 177 -2.03 -7.73 31.18
N GLN A 178 -0.79 -7.41 31.60
CA GLN A 178 0.11 -6.42 30.98
C GLN A 178 0.66 -6.86 29.62
N GLY A 179 0.38 -8.10 29.19
CA GLY A 179 0.91 -8.68 27.95
C GLY A 179 2.34 -9.22 28.08
N PRO A 180 2.88 -9.82 27.00
CA PRO A 180 4.21 -10.40 27.02
C PRO A 180 5.32 -9.34 26.92
N ILE A 181 6.49 -9.69 27.45
CA ILE A 181 7.74 -8.98 27.24
C ILE A 181 8.47 -9.71 26.11
N LEU A 182 8.85 -8.95 25.07
CA LEU A 182 9.55 -9.47 23.90
C LEU A 182 10.84 -8.69 23.73
N ASN A 183 11.98 -9.38 23.88
CA ASN A 183 13.32 -8.79 23.87
C ASN A 183 14.21 -9.47 22.83
N LEU A 184 15.08 -8.67 22.21
CA LEU A 184 16.17 -9.13 21.35
C LEU A 184 17.48 -9.06 22.14
N SER A 185 18.33 -10.07 22.01
CA SER A 185 19.70 -10.02 22.57
C SER A 185 20.50 -8.84 22.02
N GLU A 186 20.33 -8.56 20.73
CA GLU A 186 20.95 -7.43 20.05
C GLU A 186 19.96 -6.83 19.03
N PRO A 187 19.39 -5.63 19.27
CA PRO A 187 18.38 -5.04 18.39
C PRO A 187 18.96 -4.50 17.07
N ASN A 188 20.26 -4.19 17.06
CA ASN A 188 21.01 -3.72 15.88
C ASN A 188 22.22 -4.65 15.64
N ALA A 189 21.96 -5.89 15.20
CA ALA A 189 22.98 -6.92 15.02
C ALA A 189 23.77 -6.71 13.73
N THR A 190 25.03 -7.16 13.69
CA THR A 190 25.78 -7.28 12.44
C THR A 190 25.45 -8.59 11.73
N GLU A 191 25.62 -8.62 10.40
CA GLU A 191 25.49 -9.85 9.63
C GLU A 191 26.43 -10.95 10.16
N GLY A 192 25.91 -12.18 10.27
CA GLY A 192 26.62 -13.32 10.84
C GLY A 192 26.54 -13.43 12.38
N THR A 193 25.95 -12.45 13.06
CA THR A 193 25.73 -12.52 14.51
C THR A 193 24.50 -13.37 14.83
N THR A 194 24.63 -14.29 15.77
CA THR A 194 23.49 -15.05 16.30
C THR A 194 22.65 -14.17 17.23
N VAL A 195 21.39 -13.95 16.86
CA VAL A 195 20.41 -13.17 17.63
C VAL A 195 19.43 -14.13 18.31
N THR A 196 19.25 -13.94 19.61
CA THR A 196 18.26 -14.67 20.41
C THR A 196 17.07 -13.75 20.67
N VAL A 197 15.91 -14.19 20.20
CA VAL A 197 14.61 -13.56 20.45
C VAL A 197 13.97 -14.26 21.63
N THR A 198 13.61 -13.51 22.67
CA THR A 198 13.06 -14.06 23.91
C THR A 198 11.69 -13.46 24.17
N CYS A 199 10.69 -14.31 24.36
CA CYS A 199 9.38 -13.91 24.81
C CYS A 199 9.07 -14.53 26.18
N ALA A 200 8.72 -13.68 27.14
CA ALA A 200 8.33 -14.10 28.48
C ALA A 200 7.09 -13.36 28.94
N ALA A 201 6.32 -13.96 29.83
CA ALA A 201 5.15 -13.33 30.45
C ALA A 201 5.04 -13.75 31.92
N GLY A 202 4.00 -13.26 32.60
CA GLY A 202 3.73 -13.59 33.99
C GLY A 202 3.47 -15.08 34.23
N PRO A 203 3.41 -15.51 35.52
CA PRO A 203 3.11 -16.89 35.86
C PRO A 203 1.73 -17.30 35.30
N ARG A 204 1.59 -18.56 34.88
CA ARG A 204 0.37 -19.13 34.26
C ARG A 204 -0.01 -18.57 32.89
N VAL A 205 0.83 -17.72 32.29
CA VAL A 205 0.63 -17.23 30.92
C VAL A 205 1.35 -18.15 29.95
N GLN A 206 0.66 -18.66 28.94
CA GLN A 206 1.26 -19.41 27.84
C GLN A 206 1.63 -18.45 26.70
N VAL A 207 2.88 -18.48 26.26
CA VAL A 207 3.39 -17.62 25.18
C VAL A 207 3.77 -18.42 23.93
N MET A 208 3.67 -17.77 22.77
CA MET A 208 4.01 -18.31 21.46
C MET A 208 4.76 -17.25 20.65
N LEU A 209 6.00 -17.56 20.25
CA LEU A 209 6.92 -16.67 19.54
C LEU A 209 7.05 -17.13 18.08
N ASP A 210 6.51 -16.37 17.12
CA ASP A 210 6.53 -16.71 15.68
C ASP A 210 6.19 -18.20 15.39
N GLY A 211 5.21 -18.74 16.10
CA GLY A 211 4.79 -20.14 15.97
C GLY A 211 5.48 -21.12 16.90
N VAL A 212 6.53 -20.73 17.61
CA VAL A 212 7.25 -21.55 18.59
C VAL A 212 6.59 -21.42 19.97
N PRO A 213 5.95 -22.47 20.52
CA PRO A 213 5.34 -22.41 21.84
C PRO A 213 6.39 -22.48 22.95
N ALA A 214 6.13 -21.83 24.08
CA ALA A 214 6.89 -22.08 25.30
C ALA A 214 6.66 -23.52 25.82
N ALA A 215 7.66 -24.07 26.51
CA ALA A 215 7.61 -25.43 27.08
C ALA A 215 6.46 -25.61 28.10
N GLY A 216 5.97 -24.53 28.70
CA GLY A 216 4.78 -24.54 29.53
C GLY A 216 4.41 -23.14 30.04
N PRO A 217 3.29 -23.02 30.78
CA PRO A 217 2.83 -21.73 31.27
C PRO A 217 3.84 -21.07 32.21
N GLY A 218 4.15 -19.79 31.97
CA GLY A 218 5.16 -19.03 32.72
C GLY A 218 6.61 -19.30 32.31
N GLN A 219 6.88 -20.25 31.40
CA GLN A 219 8.20 -20.44 30.80
C GLN A 219 8.39 -19.52 29.59
N PRO A 220 9.62 -19.04 29.32
CA PRO A 220 9.89 -18.24 28.14
C PRO A 220 9.92 -19.11 26.87
N ALA A 221 9.48 -18.53 25.74
CA ALA A 221 9.77 -19.05 24.41
C ALA A 221 11.02 -18.34 23.85
N GLN A 222 11.93 -19.11 23.25
CA GLN A 222 13.15 -18.57 22.66
C GLN A 222 13.32 -19.06 21.22
N LEU A 223 13.79 -18.16 20.36
CA LEU A 223 14.13 -18.44 18.97
C LEU A 223 15.52 -17.87 18.69
N GLN A 224 16.42 -18.70 18.19
CA GLN A 224 17.75 -18.28 17.75
C GLN A 224 17.81 -18.28 16.23
N LEU A 225 18.38 -17.23 15.67
CA LEU A 225 18.69 -17.14 14.24
C LEU A 225 20.06 -16.52 14.04
N ASN A 226 20.71 -16.87 12.94
CA ASN A 226 21.89 -16.17 12.47
C ASN A 226 21.44 -14.99 11.60
N ALA A 227 21.84 -13.77 11.94
CA ALA A 227 21.39 -12.56 11.27
C ALA A 227 21.94 -12.47 9.84
N THR A 228 21.06 -12.33 8.85
CA THR A 228 21.42 -12.13 7.43
C THR A 228 20.88 -10.81 6.89
N GLU A 229 21.36 -10.36 5.72
CA GLU A 229 20.76 -9.21 4.99
C GLU A 229 19.22 -9.32 4.88
N LYS A 230 18.69 -10.54 4.71
CA LYS A 230 17.25 -10.80 4.54
C LYS A 230 16.44 -10.60 5.83
N ASP A 231 17.10 -10.61 6.98
CA ASP A 231 16.46 -10.42 8.28
C ASP A 231 16.40 -8.93 8.69
N ASP A 232 16.98 -8.01 7.91
CA ASP A 232 16.86 -6.58 8.21
C ASP A 232 15.39 -6.15 8.13
N ARG A 233 14.91 -5.47 9.19
CA ARG A 233 13.52 -5.07 9.38
C ARG A 233 12.53 -6.23 9.54
N ARG A 234 13.01 -7.46 9.79
CA ARG A 234 12.17 -8.59 10.19
C ARG A 234 11.51 -8.31 11.53
N THR A 235 10.20 -8.50 11.59
CA THR A 235 9.39 -8.31 12.80
C THR A 235 9.06 -9.66 13.40
N PHE A 236 9.36 -9.81 14.70
CA PHE A 236 9.00 -10.98 15.50
C PHE A 236 7.73 -10.67 16.28
N PHE A 237 6.82 -11.63 16.35
CA PHE A 237 5.56 -11.53 17.07
C PHE A 237 5.52 -12.52 18.23
N CYS A 238 5.14 -12.02 19.41
CA CYS A 238 4.82 -12.88 20.53
C CYS A 238 3.37 -12.70 20.95
N ASN A 239 2.66 -13.82 20.99
CA ASN A 239 1.29 -13.93 21.46
C ASN A 239 1.29 -14.55 22.85
N ALA A 240 0.53 -13.97 23.77
CA ALA A 240 0.38 -14.43 25.13
C ALA A 240 -1.09 -14.70 25.42
N THR A 241 -1.33 -15.84 26.06
CA THR A 241 -2.66 -16.35 26.39
C THR A 241 -2.71 -16.65 27.88
N LEU A 242 -3.73 -16.11 28.55
CA LEU A 242 -3.96 -16.32 29.98
C LEU A 242 -5.40 -16.77 30.17
N GLU A 243 -5.58 -17.95 30.75
CA GLU A 243 -6.89 -18.48 31.08
C GLU A 243 -7.21 -18.24 32.56
N VAL A 244 -8.32 -17.56 32.85
CA VAL A 244 -8.80 -17.28 34.21
C VAL A 244 -10.30 -17.58 34.24
N ASP A 245 -10.72 -18.51 35.10
CA ASP A 245 -12.13 -18.86 35.32
C ASP A 245 -12.92 -19.17 34.02
N GLY A 246 -12.28 -19.88 33.08
CA GLY A 246 -12.86 -20.24 31.78
C GLY A 246 -12.88 -19.12 30.74
N VAL A 247 -12.29 -17.96 31.04
CA VAL A 247 -12.12 -16.84 30.10
C VAL A 247 -10.68 -16.77 29.63
N THR A 248 -10.46 -16.81 28.32
CA THR A 248 -9.14 -16.66 27.70
C THR A 248 -8.87 -15.19 27.35
N LEU A 249 -7.79 -14.65 27.92
CA LEU A 249 -7.29 -13.31 27.63
C LEU A 249 -6.10 -13.41 26.67
N HIS A 250 -6.16 -12.65 25.58
CA HIS A 250 -5.11 -12.59 24.57
C HIS A 250 -4.43 -11.21 24.57
N ARG A 251 -3.09 -11.21 24.50
CA ARG A 251 -2.27 -10.02 24.28
C ARG A 251 -1.14 -10.37 23.34
N ASN A 252 -0.65 -9.40 22.59
CA ASN A 252 0.48 -9.59 21.70
C ASN A 252 1.50 -8.46 21.86
N ARG A 253 2.71 -8.71 21.39
CA ARG A 253 3.77 -7.71 21.28
C ARG A 253 4.64 -8.05 20.08
N SER A 254 5.19 -7.03 19.44
CA SER A 254 6.11 -7.17 18.32
C SER A 254 7.40 -6.40 18.54
N VAL A 255 8.50 -6.90 17.99
CA VAL A 255 9.79 -6.22 17.95
C VAL A 255 10.40 -6.38 16.57
N GLN A 256 11.07 -5.35 16.05
CA GLN A 256 11.74 -5.37 14.76
C GLN A 256 13.25 -5.49 14.96
N LEU A 257 13.87 -6.47 14.30
CA LEU A 257 15.32 -6.61 14.24
C LEU A 257 15.89 -5.71 13.14
N ARG A 258 17.02 -5.06 13.42
CA ARG A 258 17.82 -4.38 12.40
C ARG A 258 19.13 -5.10 12.22
N VAL A 259 19.46 -5.41 10.97
CA VAL A 259 20.70 -6.10 10.61
C VAL A 259 21.58 -5.16 9.82
N LEU A 260 22.81 -5.00 10.29
CA LEU A 260 23.81 -4.12 9.72
C LEU A 260 24.80 -4.96 8.90
N TYR A 261 24.83 -4.71 7.59
CA TYR A 261 25.60 -5.49 6.62
C TYR A 261 26.36 -4.58 5.67
N GLY A 262 27.43 -5.12 5.10
CA GLY A 262 28.32 -4.42 4.19
C GLY A 262 27.62 -3.94 2.92
N PRO A 263 28.19 -2.93 2.22
CA PRO A 263 27.68 -2.55 0.92
C PRO A 263 27.89 -3.68 -0.10
N THR A 264 26.96 -3.83 -1.03
CA THR A 264 27.08 -4.77 -2.15
C THR A 264 26.47 -4.15 -3.40
N ILE A 265 27.26 -4.05 -4.47
CA ILE A 265 26.81 -3.53 -5.77
C ILE A 265 26.05 -4.63 -6.52
N ASP A 266 24.81 -4.33 -6.90
CA ASP A 266 23.98 -5.27 -7.65
C ASP A 266 24.44 -5.33 -9.10
N ARG A 267 25.07 -6.44 -9.49
CA ARG A 267 25.61 -6.65 -10.85
C ARG A 267 24.53 -6.59 -11.93
N ALA A 268 23.30 -7.00 -11.63
CA ALA A 268 22.19 -6.94 -12.59
C ALA A 268 21.74 -5.49 -12.81
N LYS A 269 21.97 -4.61 -11.82
CA LYS A 269 21.60 -3.20 -11.85
C LYS A 269 22.81 -2.28 -12.01
N CYS A 270 23.98 -2.81 -12.37
CA CYS A 270 25.21 -2.05 -12.62
C CYS A 270 25.96 -2.71 -13.79
N PRO A 271 25.71 -2.27 -15.04
CA PRO A 271 26.24 -2.90 -16.23
C PRO A 271 27.75 -2.71 -16.32
N GLN A 272 28.47 -3.78 -16.63
CA GLN A 272 29.94 -3.76 -16.72
C GLN A 272 30.46 -3.08 -17.99
N ARG A 273 29.66 -3.04 -19.07
CA ARG A 273 30.01 -2.43 -20.34
C ARG A 273 28.86 -1.60 -20.87
N LEU A 274 29.15 -0.36 -21.25
CA LEU A 274 28.18 0.61 -21.75
C LEU A 274 28.65 1.14 -23.10
N MET A 275 27.72 1.24 -24.04
CA MET A 275 27.96 1.77 -25.39
C MET A 275 27.02 2.96 -25.59
N TRP A 276 27.54 4.18 -25.58
CA TRP A 276 26.77 5.41 -25.71
C TRP A 276 27.18 6.21 -26.94
N LYS A 277 26.28 7.07 -27.43
CA LYS A 277 26.59 7.98 -28.53
C LYS A 277 26.90 9.37 -27.99
N GLU A 278 27.87 10.04 -28.59
CA GLU A 278 28.21 11.40 -28.21
C GLU A 278 27.01 12.37 -28.34
N LYS A 279 26.92 13.35 -27.44
CA LYS A 279 25.89 14.40 -27.40
C LYS A 279 24.49 13.84 -27.22
N THR A 280 24.35 12.77 -26.43
CA THR A 280 23.06 12.18 -26.04
C THR A 280 22.93 12.11 -24.53
N MET A 281 21.69 12.12 -24.03
CA MET A 281 21.39 12.02 -22.60
C MET A 281 21.29 10.56 -22.19
N HIS A 282 22.11 10.14 -21.22
CA HIS A 282 22.09 8.78 -20.67
C HIS A 282 22.11 8.80 -19.15
N ILE A 283 21.73 7.66 -18.56
CA ILE A 283 21.75 7.44 -17.11
C ILE A 283 22.68 6.28 -16.83
N LEU A 284 23.69 6.48 -15.98
CA LEU A 284 24.46 5.39 -15.42
C LEU A 284 23.63 4.71 -14.32
N GLN A 285 22.97 3.61 -14.67
CA GLN A 285 22.24 2.79 -13.71
C GLN A 285 23.25 1.94 -12.93
N CYS A 286 23.51 2.29 -11.68
CA CYS A 286 24.20 1.45 -10.71
C CYS A 286 23.47 1.58 -9.37
N GLN A 287 23.13 0.44 -8.75
CA GLN A 287 22.49 0.39 -7.43
C GLN A 287 23.33 -0.48 -6.50
N ALA A 288 23.46 -0.05 -5.26
CA ALA A 288 24.09 -0.81 -4.20
C ALA A 288 23.10 -0.99 -3.04
N ARG A 289 23.15 -2.17 -2.42
CA ARG A 289 22.44 -2.48 -1.17
C ARG A 289 23.43 -2.37 -0.01
N GLY A 290 22.93 -2.18 1.19
CA GLY A 290 23.74 -2.06 2.41
C GLY A 290 22.96 -1.39 3.53
N ASN A 291 23.20 -1.80 4.77
CA ASN A 291 22.65 -1.15 5.96
C ASN A 291 23.79 -0.78 6.93
N PRO A 292 24.14 0.51 7.09
CA PRO A 292 23.43 1.69 6.58
C PRO A 292 23.57 1.88 5.07
N ASN A 293 22.62 2.61 4.47
CA ASN A 293 22.56 2.85 3.04
C ASN A 293 23.89 3.42 2.50
N PRO A 294 24.55 2.74 1.54
CA PRO A 294 25.88 3.12 1.11
C PRO A 294 25.90 4.32 0.17
N GLN A 295 26.98 5.08 0.21
CA GLN A 295 27.25 6.12 -0.77
C GLN A 295 27.91 5.53 -2.01
N LEU A 296 27.26 5.72 -3.16
CA LEU A 296 27.72 5.22 -4.45
C LEU A 296 28.41 6.33 -5.24
N GLN A 297 29.64 6.07 -5.71
CA GLN A 297 30.39 7.00 -6.55
C GLN A 297 31.17 6.25 -7.62
N CYS A 298 31.15 6.75 -8.86
CA CYS A 298 31.94 6.19 -9.95
C CYS A 298 33.00 7.19 -10.40
N LEU A 299 34.25 6.77 -10.30
CA LEU A 299 35.44 7.57 -10.58
C LEU A 299 36.21 6.94 -11.73
N ARG A 300 36.60 7.71 -12.73
CA ARG A 300 37.41 7.19 -13.84
C ARG A 300 38.80 6.79 -13.33
N GLU A 301 39.22 5.57 -13.62
CA GLU A 301 40.51 5.05 -13.18
C GLU A 301 41.66 5.97 -13.62
N GLY A 302 42.61 6.23 -12.71
CA GLY A 302 43.71 7.16 -12.94
C GLY A 302 43.35 8.65 -12.91
N SER A 303 42.08 9.02 -12.68
CA SER A 303 41.67 10.42 -12.53
C SER A 303 40.62 10.59 -11.41
N LYS A 304 40.40 11.82 -10.93
CA LYS A 304 39.31 12.12 -9.98
C LYS A 304 38.00 12.52 -10.68
N PHE A 305 37.89 12.25 -11.98
CA PHE A 305 36.71 12.59 -12.75
C PHE A 305 35.53 11.71 -12.30
N LYS A 306 34.48 12.36 -11.79
CA LYS A 306 33.28 11.72 -11.23
C LYS A 306 32.11 11.87 -12.20
N VAL A 307 31.43 10.78 -12.49
CA VAL A 307 30.21 10.76 -13.31
C VAL A 307 28.95 10.67 -12.44
N PRO A 308 27.82 11.31 -12.84
CA PRO A 308 26.55 11.15 -12.16
C PRO A 308 26.03 9.72 -12.24
N VAL A 309 25.49 9.19 -11.15
CA VAL A 309 24.90 7.85 -11.06
C VAL A 309 23.41 8.00 -10.76
N GLY A 310 22.55 7.29 -11.50
CA GLY A 310 21.09 7.33 -11.34
C GLY A 310 20.40 8.62 -11.83
N ILE A 311 21.14 9.59 -12.36
CA ILE A 311 20.62 10.87 -12.87
C ILE A 311 21.00 11.02 -14.36
N PRO A 312 20.11 11.53 -15.23
CA PRO A 312 20.43 11.79 -16.63
C PRO A 312 21.52 12.85 -16.81
N PHE A 313 22.51 12.58 -17.66
CA PHE A 313 23.56 13.53 -18.03
C PHE A 313 23.95 13.43 -19.50
N LEU A 314 24.49 14.53 -20.04
CA LEU A 314 24.96 14.62 -21.42
C LEU A 314 26.30 13.90 -21.57
N VAL A 315 26.37 12.91 -22.45
CA VAL A 315 27.58 12.12 -22.68
C VAL A 315 28.47 12.78 -23.74
N LEU A 316 29.75 12.95 -23.41
CA LEU A 316 30.78 13.52 -24.27
C LEU A 316 31.84 12.47 -24.62
N LEU A 317 32.56 12.66 -25.74
CA LEU A 317 33.63 11.75 -26.18
C LEU A 317 34.72 11.54 -25.12
N ASN A 318 35.05 12.57 -24.34
CA ASN A 318 36.06 12.52 -23.29
C ASN A 318 35.63 11.72 -22.04
N TYR A 319 34.39 11.23 -21.99
CA TYR A 319 33.91 10.35 -20.92
C TYR A 319 34.24 8.88 -21.19
N SER A 320 34.71 8.53 -22.40
CA SER A 320 35.17 7.17 -22.70
C SER A 320 36.29 6.74 -21.75
N GLY A 321 36.21 5.51 -21.23
CA GLY A 321 37.20 4.96 -20.30
C GLY A 321 36.63 3.99 -19.28
N THR A 322 37.50 3.51 -18.39
CA THR A 322 37.16 2.58 -17.30
C THR A 322 36.88 3.35 -16.02
N TYR A 323 35.76 3.04 -15.37
CA TYR A 323 35.31 3.65 -14.13
C TYR A 323 35.30 2.63 -12.99
N SER A 324 35.84 3.01 -11.84
CA SER A 324 35.69 2.29 -10.58
C SER A 324 34.48 2.86 -9.84
N CYS A 325 33.38 2.10 -9.88
CA CYS A 325 32.19 2.37 -9.10
C CYS A 325 32.36 1.75 -7.71
N GLN A 326 32.38 2.60 -6.68
CA GLN A 326 32.53 2.20 -5.29
C GLN A 326 31.28 2.53 -4.48
N ALA A 327 30.81 1.55 -3.72
CA ALA A 327 29.76 1.70 -2.72
C ALA A 327 30.39 1.63 -1.33
N ALA A 328 30.30 2.69 -0.54
CA ALA A 328 30.95 2.78 0.76
C ALA A 328 29.95 3.08 1.88
N SER A 329 30.11 2.41 3.02
CA SER A 329 29.36 2.66 4.25
C SER A 329 30.26 2.47 5.47
N SER A 330 29.74 2.71 6.68
CA SER A 330 30.47 2.38 7.92
C SER A 330 30.72 0.87 8.10
N ARG A 331 30.11 0.02 7.25
CA ARG A 331 30.26 -1.44 7.26
C ARG A 331 31.22 -1.97 6.21
N GLY A 332 31.89 -1.09 5.46
CA GLY A 332 32.92 -1.47 4.51
C GLY A 332 32.74 -0.78 3.15
N MET A 333 33.32 -1.39 2.13
CA MET A 333 33.32 -0.84 0.77
C MET A 333 33.34 -1.97 -0.24
N ASP A 334 32.49 -1.85 -1.26
CA ASP A 334 32.46 -2.75 -2.42
C ASP A 334 32.77 -1.96 -3.70
N LYS A 335 33.41 -2.61 -4.67
CA LYS A 335 33.90 -1.97 -5.90
C LYS A 335 33.58 -2.81 -7.13
N MET A 336 33.14 -2.14 -8.19
CA MET A 336 32.87 -2.72 -9.50
C MET A 336 33.52 -1.86 -10.61
N LEU A 337 34.08 -2.52 -11.62
CA LEU A 337 34.61 -1.86 -12.81
C LEU A 337 33.53 -1.76 -13.89
N VAL A 338 33.38 -0.57 -14.46
CA VAL A 338 32.44 -0.25 -15.53
C VAL A 338 33.20 0.39 -16.70
N MET A 339 33.15 -0.23 -17.87
CA MET A 339 33.73 0.30 -19.10
C MET A 339 32.68 1.12 -19.85
N MET A 340 32.97 2.39 -20.10
CA MET A 340 32.15 3.27 -20.93
C MET A 340 32.84 3.48 -22.27
N ASP A 341 32.20 3.04 -23.35
CA ASP A 341 32.60 3.34 -24.71
C ASP A 341 31.64 4.36 -25.32
N VAL A 342 32.18 5.52 -25.70
CA VAL A 342 31.42 6.62 -26.28
C VAL A 342 31.78 6.75 -27.75
N GLN A 343 30.81 6.45 -28.61
CA GLN A 343 30.97 6.52 -30.06
C GLN A 343 30.74 7.95 -30.56
N ALA A 344 31.63 8.40 -31.43
CA ALA A 344 31.48 9.67 -32.12
C ALA A 344 30.16 9.68 -32.90
N ARG A 345 29.42 10.78 -32.79
CA ARG A 345 28.21 10.95 -33.58
C ARG A 345 28.63 11.31 -35.01
N ASN A 346 28.29 10.46 -35.98
CA ASN A 346 28.49 10.80 -37.39
C ASN A 346 27.83 12.16 -37.68
N PRO A 347 28.61 13.19 -38.04
CA PRO A 347 28.04 14.49 -38.36
C PRO A 347 27.20 14.29 -39.61
N VAL A 348 25.89 14.57 -39.51
CA VAL A 348 24.96 14.52 -40.64
C VAL A 348 25.48 15.35 -41.81
N THR A 349 26.24 16.41 -41.50
CA THR A 349 27.00 17.23 -42.45
C THR A 349 27.94 16.44 -43.36
N VAL A 350 28.65 15.42 -42.86
CA VAL A 350 29.58 14.60 -43.69
C VAL A 350 28.79 13.72 -44.66
N ASN A 351 27.68 13.12 -44.21
CA ASN A 351 26.82 12.33 -45.09
C ASN A 351 26.15 13.21 -46.16
N ILE A 352 25.69 14.41 -45.79
CA ILE A 352 25.13 15.37 -46.76
C ILE A 352 26.20 15.84 -47.74
N ALA A 353 27.40 16.21 -47.27
CA ALA A 353 28.49 16.66 -48.13
C ALA A 353 28.91 15.58 -49.14
N LEU A 354 29.07 14.32 -48.69
CA LEU A 354 29.33 13.17 -49.56
C LEU A 354 28.21 12.97 -50.58
N GLY A 355 26.94 13.08 -50.16
CA GLY A 355 25.79 12.99 -51.06
C GLY A 355 25.77 14.10 -52.12
N VAL A 356 26.03 15.35 -51.72
CA VAL A 356 26.09 16.49 -52.64
C VAL A 356 27.25 16.34 -53.63
N LEU A 357 28.44 15.93 -53.17
CA LEU A 357 29.58 15.69 -54.04
C LEU A 357 29.32 14.57 -55.05
N ALA A 358 28.63 13.50 -54.64
CA ALA A 358 28.24 12.41 -55.54
C ALA A 358 27.24 12.88 -56.61
N ILE A 359 26.23 13.67 -56.24
CA ILE A 359 25.24 14.22 -57.18
C ILE A 359 25.93 15.19 -58.16
N LEU A 360 26.77 16.10 -57.66
CA LEU A 360 27.54 17.01 -58.52
C LEU A 360 28.43 16.23 -59.49
N GLY A 361 29.10 15.16 -59.04
CA GLY A 361 29.88 14.27 -59.90
C GLY A 361 29.05 13.58 -60.99
N LEU A 362 27.84 13.11 -60.66
CA LEU A 362 26.94 12.51 -61.65
C LEU A 362 26.45 13.53 -62.68
N VAL A 363 26.13 14.76 -62.24
CA VAL A 363 25.68 15.84 -63.13
C VAL A 363 26.80 16.28 -64.07
N THR A 364 28.03 16.42 -63.59
CA THR A 364 29.18 16.79 -64.45
C THR A 364 29.48 15.71 -65.49
N VAL A 365 29.44 14.43 -65.11
CA VAL A 365 29.60 13.31 -66.05
C VAL A 365 28.50 13.31 -67.10
N ALA A 366 27.23 13.44 -66.70
CA ALA A 366 26.11 13.49 -67.63
C ALA A 366 26.21 14.67 -68.61
N ALA A 367 26.55 15.87 -68.10
CA ALA A 367 26.76 17.05 -68.93
C ALA A 367 27.91 16.86 -69.93
N ALA A 368 29.04 16.28 -69.49
CA ALA A 368 30.17 15.98 -70.36
C ALA A 368 29.78 14.96 -71.44
N SER A 369 29.03 13.91 -71.09
CA SER A 369 28.52 12.92 -72.06
C SER A 369 27.58 13.56 -73.09
N VAL A 370 26.67 14.45 -72.66
CA VAL A 370 25.78 15.19 -73.59
C VAL A 370 26.59 16.11 -74.50
N TYR A 371 27.61 16.79 -73.97
CA TYR A 371 28.49 17.65 -74.76
C TYR A 371 29.24 16.86 -75.84
N VAL A 372 29.89 15.75 -75.47
CA VAL A 372 30.59 14.88 -76.41
C VAL A 372 29.62 14.32 -77.46
N PHE A 373 28.45 13.85 -77.04
CA PHE A 373 27.42 13.35 -77.97
C PHE A 373 26.96 14.42 -78.96
N ARG A 374 26.77 15.67 -78.53
CA ARG A 374 26.39 16.78 -79.41
C ARG A 374 27.48 17.11 -80.43
N VAL A 375 28.74 17.20 -79.99
CA VAL A 375 29.88 17.48 -80.89
C VAL A 375 30.04 16.37 -81.92
N GLN A 376 29.92 15.10 -81.50
CA GLN A 376 30.08 13.96 -82.39
C GLN A 376 28.94 13.90 -83.43
N ARG A 377 27.70 14.22 -83.04
CA ARG A 377 26.56 14.28 -83.97
C ARG A 377 26.68 15.42 -85.00
N GLN A 378 27.47 16.45 -84.72
CA GLN A 378 27.67 17.60 -85.62
C GLN A 378 28.62 17.28 -86.79
N HIS A 379 29.36 16.17 -86.72
CA HIS A 379 30.27 15.71 -87.78
C HIS A 379 29.69 14.66 -88.76
N ASP A 380 28.49 14.12 -88.51
CA ASP A 380 27.94 12.96 -89.25
C ASP A 380 26.91 13.28 -90.36
N ILE A 381 26.92 14.49 -90.93
CA ILE A 381 26.05 14.83 -92.08
C ILE A 381 26.88 15.53 -93.17
N TYR A 382 27.26 14.77 -94.22
CA TYR A 382 27.09 15.03 -95.67
C TYR A 382 27.96 14.03 -96.48
N HIS A 383 27.36 12.92 -96.93
CA HIS A 383 27.85 12.17 -98.10
C HIS A 383 26.74 12.13 -99.16
N LEU A 384 26.79 13.03 -100.14
CA LEU A 384 25.92 12.98 -101.31
C LEU A 384 26.55 12.10 -102.40
N ARG A 385 25.80 11.08 -102.84
CA ARG A 385 26.09 10.23 -104.02
C ARG A 385 25.86 11.02 -105.31
N PRO A 386 26.82 11.10 -106.26
CA PRO A 386 26.55 11.60 -107.60
C PRO A 386 25.86 10.53 -108.46
N ARG A 387 24.79 10.94 -109.16
CA ARG A 387 24.01 10.16 -110.13
C ARG A 387 24.57 10.36 -111.54
N SER A 388 24.48 9.30 -112.33
CA SER A 388 24.91 9.15 -113.72
C SER A 388 24.13 10.02 -114.72
N THR A 389 24.82 10.47 -115.77
CA THR A 389 24.21 10.87 -117.04
C THR A 389 25.12 10.46 -118.21
N ARG A 390 24.62 9.52 -119.03
CA ARG A 390 25.07 9.25 -120.41
C ARG A 390 24.31 10.17 -121.35
N TRP A 391 24.94 10.64 -122.44
CA TRP A 391 24.50 10.64 -123.85
C TRP A 391 25.61 11.26 -124.76
N PRO A 392 25.66 10.97 -126.08
CA PRO A 392 26.90 10.67 -126.83
C PRO A 392 27.03 11.36 -128.22
N LEU A 393 28.14 11.03 -128.91
CA LEU A 393 28.41 11.12 -130.38
C LEU A 393 28.68 12.54 -130.97
N THR A 394 29.67 12.82 -131.85
CA THR A 394 30.54 12.00 -132.72
C THR A 394 31.74 12.81 -133.25
N SER A 395 32.90 12.13 -133.38
CA SER A 395 34.01 12.18 -134.35
C SER A 395 34.52 13.48 -134.99
N THR A 396 35.85 13.68 -134.91
CA THR A 396 36.72 13.75 -136.12
C THR A 396 38.15 13.27 -135.80
N GLN A 397 38.64 12.29 -136.55
CA GLN A 397 40.05 11.93 -136.81
C GLN A 397 40.35 12.32 -138.29
N PRO A 398 41.58 12.22 -138.87
CA PRO A 398 42.84 11.61 -138.41
C PRO A 398 44.04 12.60 -138.54
N VAL A 399 45.29 12.24 -138.17
CA VAL A 399 46.33 11.69 -139.08
C VAL A 399 47.39 10.94 -138.26
N THR A 400 47.71 9.74 -138.71
CA THR A 400 48.85 8.88 -138.36
C THR A 400 50.12 9.28 -139.11
N VAL A 401 51.29 9.26 -138.46
CA VAL A 401 52.53 8.69 -139.03
C VAL A 401 53.36 8.10 -137.88
N ALA A 402 53.78 6.85 -138.08
CA ALA A 402 54.70 6.09 -137.25
C ALA A 402 56.05 5.97 -137.96
N GLU A 403 57.15 5.91 -137.21
CA GLU A 403 58.40 5.17 -137.51
C GLU A 403 59.26 5.24 -136.23
N GLU A 404 59.42 4.18 -135.43
CA GLU A 404 60.35 3.04 -135.59
C GLU A 404 61.80 3.48 -135.84
N LEU A 405 62.72 3.14 -134.93
CA LEU A 405 63.81 2.21 -135.25
C LEU A 405 64.58 1.76 -133.99
N SER A 406 64.67 0.43 -133.86
CA SER A 406 65.81 -0.40 -133.40
C SER A 406 66.49 -0.13 -132.07
#